data_AF-A0A941DY26-F1
#
_entry.id   AF-A0A941DY26-F1
#
_cell.length_a   1.000
_cell.length_b   1.000
_cell.length_c   1.000
_cell.angle_alpha   90.00
_cell.angle_beta   90.00
_cell.angle_gamma   90.00
#
_symmetry.space_group_name_H-M   'P 1'
#
loop_
_entity.id
_entity.type
_entity.pdbx_description
1 polymer ?
#
loop_
_entity_poly.entity_id
_entity_poly.type
_entity_poly.pdbx_seq_one_letter_code
_entity_poly.pdbx_strand_id
1 'polypeptide(L)'
;MHPIPNVQEPTWRQRLPAQILSYLPLTLFFQVGLMYAGLLTFLLAWCCSGEWSEKFARIKSSILLWPVVALSVISIVIGLIHPHPNGEFATAWLHYQTYWFLFPMLSVGSGNWQASAVRYFFIGAVIAASLFYLNSFGVLPDIKLFKSYVLYEGNKSILLGLLLAIAAGWMLHEWRVHQNFKLLRFLSFAYVVIALVLCTKSRTASLLFVLLSGLLVFRNFSFRWWQLLAIGGLFLVAIFFISRVAQMPAPVTCLAKEMQDVYRMRGVQVLINRGICTVHQVRDFGQTQQVSEDGMRLELYLNTWQMVSESPWLGHGIGNWLPMYQQKALGKISEKMTTPHNDYLLYWFELGLGGLLALLGIWLMQLRIARQMMHGEHRQRAMLLSMLSIGMMFAACFNAILRDGVFAFAMLILLAIPLAGVGKDIR
;
A
#
# COMPACT_ATOMS: atom_id res chain seq x y z
N MET A 1 -0.35 -22.25 50.18
CA MET A 1 -0.98 -21.98 48.87
C MET A 1 -1.11 -20.48 48.72
N HIS A 2 -0.25 -19.84 47.93
CA HIS A 2 -0.47 -18.44 47.54
C HIS A 2 -1.71 -18.38 46.63
N PRO A 3 -2.67 -17.48 46.88
CA PRO A 3 -3.82 -17.34 46.00
C PRO A 3 -3.32 -16.89 44.63
N ILE A 4 -3.66 -17.68 43.61
CA ILE A 4 -3.49 -17.30 42.20
C ILE A 4 -4.23 -15.97 42.04
N PRO A 5 -3.56 -14.88 41.59
CA PRO A 5 -4.23 -13.60 41.42
C PRO A 5 -5.42 -13.81 40.48
N ASN A 6 -6.59 -13.40 40.96
CA ASN A 6 -7.86 -13.50 40.25
C ASN A 6 -7.75 -12.59 39.01
N VAL A 7 -7.36 -13.15 37.86
CA VAL A 7 -7.31 -12.41 36.60
C VAL A 7 -8.76 -12.10 36.25
N GLN A 8 -9.23 -10.91 36.63
CA GLN A 8 -10.57 -10.43 36.30
C GLN A 8 -10.74 -10.51 34.78
N GLU A 9 -11.78 -11.20 34.34
CA GLU A 9 -12.11 -11.23 32.93
C GLU A 9 -12.34 -9.81 32.42
N PRO A 10 -11.78 -9.44 31.25
CA PRO A 10 -11.95 -8.10 30.71
C PRO A 10 -13.44 -7.84 30.49
N THR A 11 -13.91 -6.69 30.95
CA THR A 11 -15.28 -6.19 30.73
C THR A 11 -15.61 -6.10 29.24
N TRP A 12 -16.89 -6.10 28.90
CA TRP A 12 -17.31 -5.94 27.50
C TRP A 12 -16.74 -4.67 26.86
N ARG A 13 -16.64 -3.55 27.62
CA ARG A 13 -16.05 -2.29 27.17
C ARG A 13 -14.56 -2.44 26.81
N GLN A 14 -13.79 -3.17 27.62
CA GLN A 14 -12.38 -3.46 27.36
C GLN A 14 -12.18 -4.33 26.11
N ARG A 15 -13.16 -5.19 25.75
CA ARG A 15 -13.09 -6.04 24.56
C ARG A 15 -13.48 -5.32 23.25
N LEU A 16 -14.25 -4.22 23.31
CA LEU A 16 -14.78 -3.53 22.13
C LEU A 16 -13.70 -3.10 21.11
N PRO A 17 -12.57 -2.48 21.51
CA PRO A 17 -11.59 -2.01 20.53
C PRO A 17 -11.01 -3.17 19.71
N ALA A 18 -10.70 -4.28 20.38
CA ALA A 18 -10.21 -5.49 19.72
C ALA A 18 -11.25 -6.12 18.79
N GLN A 19 -12.53 -6.14 19.21
CA GLN A 19 -13.61 -6.62 18.35
C GLN A 19 -13.75 -5.79 17.09
N ILE A 20 -13.85 -4.46 17.20
CA ILE A 20 -14.00 -3.56 16.05
C ILE A 20 -12.78 -3.65 15.12
N LEU A 21 -11.58 -3.69 15.70
CA LEU A 21 -10.33 -3.82 14.94
C LEU A 21 -10.27 -5.12 14.15
N SER A 22 -10.95 -6.18 14.61
CA SER A 22 -11.06 -7.43 13.85
C SER A 22 -11.91 -7.31 12.59
N TYR A 23 -12.96 -6.48 12.58
CA TYR A 23 -13.83 -6.27 11.41
C TYR A 23 -13.32 -5.16 10.48
N LEU A 24 -12.51 -4.24 11.00
CA LEU A 24 -12.06 -3.05 10.28
C LEU A 24 -11.42 -3.35 8.90
N PRO A 25 -10.58 -4.40 8.71
CA PRO A 25 -10.03 -4.72 7.40
C PRO A 25 -11.06 -5.05 6.31
N LEU A 26 -12.25 -5.54 6.69
CA LEU A 26 -13.34 -5.81 5.74
C LEU A 26 -13.82 -4.50 5.09
N THR A 27 -13.88 -3.41 5.88
CA THR A 27 -14.37 -2.11 5.42
C THR A 27 -13.50 -1.49 4.31
N LEU A 28 -12.23 -1.91 4.21
CA LEU A 28 -11.26 -1.40 3.23
C LEU A 28 -11.68 -1.64 1.77
N PHE A 29 -12.52 -2.65 1.52
CA PHE A 29 -13.01 -3.00 0.20
C PHE A 29 -14.29 -2.25 -0.20
N PHE A 30 -14.89 -1.48 0.70
CA PHE A 30 -16.09 -0.72 0.42
C PHE A 30 -15.77 0.77 0.25
N GLN A 31 -16.81 1.59 0.05
CA GLN A 31 -16.66 3.04 -0.10
C GLN A 31 -15.85 3.65 1.06
N VAL A 32 -15.12 4.71 0.74
CA VAL A 32 -14.23 5.42 1.68
C VAL A 32 -14.94 5.82 2.98
N GLY A 33 -16.22 6.22 2.91
CA GLY A 33 -17.01 6.57 4.09
C GLY A 33 -17.15 5.43 5.11
N LEU A 34 -17.24 4.17 4.68
CA LEU A 34 -17.34 3.02 5.58
C LEU A 34 -16.03 2.76 6.33
N MET A 35 -14.88 2.97 5.67
CA MET A 35 -13.57 2.89 6.33
C MET A 35 -13.45 3.98 7.40
N TYR A 36 -13.82 5.23 7.09
CA TYR A 36 -13.78 6.31 8.09
C TYR A 36 -14.78 6.10 9.22
N ALA A 37 -15.99 5.60 8.94
CA ALA A 37 -16.96 5.25 9.98
C ALA A 37 -16.43 4.13 10.88
N GLY A 38 -15.76 3.12 10.32
CA GLY A 38 -15.11 2.05 11.08
C GLY A 38 -13.97 2.56 11.97
N LEU A 39 -13.13 3.45 11.45
CA LEU A 39 -12.07 4.11 12.23
C LEU A 39 -12.63 4.98 13.36
N LEU A 40 -13.66 5.78 13.07
CA LEU A 40 -14.32 6.61 14.08
C LEU A 40 -14.93 5.74 15.18
N THR A 41 -15.63 4.66 14.80
CA THR A 41 -16.21 3.70 15.75
C THR A 41 -15.12 3.05 16.60
N PHE A 42 -13.99 2.68 15.99
CA PHE A 42 -12.83 2.18 16.71
C PHE A 42 -12.28 3.20 17.71
N LEU A 43 -12.08 4.46 17.30
CA LEU A 43 -11.56 5.51 18.17
C LEU A 43 -12.50 5.81 19.35
N LEU A 44 -13.81 5.85 19.11
CA LEU A 44 -14.82 6.01 20.17
C LEU A 44 -14.78 4.83 21.15
N ALA A 45 -14.74 3.60 20.66
CA ALA A 45 -14.61 2.43 21.52
C ALA A 45 -13.29 2.42 22.28
N TRP A 46 -12.20 2.82 21.64
CA TRP A 46 -10.88 2.96 22.26
C TRP A 46 -10.90 4.01 23.38
N CYS A 47 -11.55 5.15 23.20
CA CYS A 47 -11.72 6.13 24.27
C CYS A 47 -12.57 5.59 25.43
N CYS A 48 -13.64 4.86 25.13
CA CYS A 48 -14.55 4.32 26.15
C CYS A 48 -14.01 3.10 26.90
N SER A 49 -12.98 2.42 26.41
CA SER A 49 -12.51 1.15 26.98
C SER A 49 -11.66 1.29 28.25
N GLY A 50 -11.22 2.50 28.61
CA GLY A 50 -10.38 2.74 29.80
C GLY A 50 -8.93 2.28 29.64
N GLU A 51 -8.28 1.86 30.73
CA GLU A 51 -6.90 1.31 30.76
C GLU A 51 -5.83 2.22 30.14
N TRP A 52 -5.96 3.53 30.37
CA TRP A 52 -5.08 4.54 29.78
C TRP A 52 -3.60 4.35 30.12
N SER A 53 -3.30 3.90 31.34
CA SER A 53 -1.93 3.61 31.79
C SER A 53 -1.29 2.50 30.96
N GLU A 54 -1.99 1.37 30.77
CA GLU A 54 -1.51 0.25 29.97
C GLU A 54 -1.40 0.60 28.49
N LYS A 55 -2.41 1.28 27.92
CA LYS A 55 -2.37 1.73 26.53
C LYS A 55 -1.16 2.61 26.28
N PHE A 56 -0.89 3.57 27.17
CA PHE A 56 0.24 4.47 27.04
C PHE A 56 1.57 3.75 27.23
N ALA A 57 1.64 2.77 28.14
CA ALA A 57 2.81 1.91 28.29
C ALA A 57 3.10 1.11 27.01
N ARG A 58 2.07 0.54 26.37
CA ARG A 58 2.19 -0.18 25.09
C ARG A 58 2.62 0.72 23.93
N ILE A 59 2.16 1.98 23.90
CA ILE A 59 2.62 2.96 22.91
C ILE A 59 4.11 3.28 23.14
N LYS A 60 4.52 3.55 24.38
CA LYS A 60 5.91 3.81 24.75
C LYS A 60 6.86 2.64 24.48
N SER A 61 6.36 1.41 24.56
CA SER A 61 7.15 0.21 24.26
C SER A 61 7.17 -0.13 22.77
N SER A 62 6.41 0.58 21.92
CA SER A 62 6.46 0.39 20.47
C SER A 62 7.83 0.78 19.90
N ILE A 63 8.40 -0.10 19.09
CA ILE A 63 9.67 0.16 18.39
C ILE A 63 9.51 1.27 17.34
N LEU A 64 8.32 1.39 16.74
CA LEU A 64 8.05 2.42 15.71
C LEU A 64 7.86 3.83 16.27
N LEU A 65 7.78 4.00 17.61
CA LEU A 65 7.55 5.30 18.21
C LEU A 65 8.61 6.33 17.82
N TRP A 66 9.89 5.99 17.96
CA TRP A 66 10.96 6.95 17.70
C TRP A 66 11.12 7.33 16.23
N PRO A 67 11.06 6.39 15.25
CA PRO A 67 11.00 6.77 13.84
C PRO A 67 9.83 7.69 13.49
N VAL A 68 8.65 7.48 14.07
CA VAL A 68 7.47 8.34 13.82
C VAL A 68 7.65 9.71 14.47
N VAL A 69 8.14 9.77 15.71
CA VAL A 69 8.48 11.04 16.38
C VAL A 69 9.52 11.82 15.57
N ALA A 70 10.54 11.15 15.03
CA ALA A 70 11.56 11.80 14.21
C ALA A 70 10.94 12.45 12.96
N LEU A 71 10.05 11.74 12.25
CA LEU A 71 9.33 12.31 11.10
C LEU A 71 8.51 13.55 11.51
N SER A 72 7.78 13.48 12.63
CA SER A 72 7.00 14.61 13.14
C SER A 72 7.85 15.81 13.53
N VAL A 73 8.98 15.58 14.19
CA VAL A 73 9.92 16.66 14.55
C VAL A 73 10.47 17.32 13.29
N ILE A 74 10.88 16.53 12.29
CA ILE A 74 11.36 17.06 11.00
C ILE A 74 10.27 17.88 10.32
N SER A 75 9.03 17.39 10.25
CA SER A 75 7.94 18.12 9.61
C SER A 75 7.58 19.41 10.35
N ILE A 76 7.71 19.44 11.69
CA ILE A 76 7.54 20.67 12.48
C ILE A 76 8.67 21.65 12.18
N VAL A 77 9.93 21.21 12.21
CA VAL A 77 11.09 22.08 11.94
C VAL A 77 11.01 22.70 10.54
N ILE A 78 10.73 21.90 9.51
CA ILE A 78 10.54 22.39 8.14
C ILE A 78 9.33 23.32 8.06
N GLY A 79 8.24 22.98 8.76
CA GLY A 79 7.06 23.81 8.91
C GLY A 79 7.28 25.13 9.68
N LEU A 80 8.43 25.33 10.32
CA LEU A 80 8.76 26.61 10.98
C LEU A 80 9.74 27.46 10.15
N ILE A 81 10.51 26.82 9.26
CA ILE A 81 11.59 27.48 8.50
C ILE A 81 11.09 27.97 7.13
N HIS A 82 10.20 27.23 6.47
CA HIS A 82 9.74 27.56 5.12
C HIS A 82 8.47 28.42 5.12
N PRO A 83 8.30 29.31 4.12
CA PRO A 83 7.00 29.93 3.87
C PRO A 83 6.00 28.88 3.38
N HIS A 84 4.71 29.13 3.62
CA HIS A 84 3.64 28.20 3.27
C HIS A 84 2.61 28.84 2.33
N PRO A 85 1.99 28.04 1.45
CA PRO A 85 0.86 28.50 0.66
C PRO A 85 -0.35 28.76 1.57
N ASN A 86 -1.10 29.83 1.27
CA ASN A 86 -2.26 30.25 2.05
C ASN A 86 -3.33 29.14 2.10
N GLY A 87 -3.76 28.76 3.30
CA GLY A 87 -4.94 27.91 3.52
C GLY A 87 -4.74 26.39 3.40
N GLU A 88 -3.59 25.91 2.93
CA GLU A 88 -3.35 24.47 2.70
C GLU A 88 -2.25 23.86 3.59
N PHE A 89 -1.52 24.66 4.36
CA PHE A 89 -0.43 24.17 5.19
C PHE A 89 -0.88 23.11 6.21
N ALA A 90 -1.95 23.38 6.96
CA ALA A 90 -2.39 22.50 8.05
C ALA A 90 -2.79 21.11 7.53
N THR A 91 -3.53 21.05 6.42
CA THR A 91 -3.93 19.79 5.78
C THR A 91 -2.73 19.05 5.23
N ALA A 92 -1.80 19.76 4.56
CA ALA A 92 -0.55 19.18 4.06
C ALA A 92 0.33 18.63 5.21
N TRP A 93 0.46 19.37 6.30
CA TRP A 93 1.25 18.96 7.47
C TRP A 93 0.67 17.74 8.18
N LEU A 94 -0.67 17.64 8.28
CA LEU A 94 -1.35 16.49 8.86
C LEU A 94 -1.05 15.17 8.14
N HIS A 95 -0.76 15.20 6.83
CA HIS A 95 -0.36 14.00 6.09
C HIS A 95 0.94 13.38 6.60
N TYR A 96 1.88 14.20 7.09
CA TYR A 96 3.11 13.72 7.72
C TYR A 96 2.89 13.17 9.14
N GLN A 97 1.72 13.42 9.73
CA GLN A 97 1.34 12.90 11.04
C GLN A 97 0.55 11.58 10.95
N THR A 98 0.30 11.06 9.74
CA THR A 98 -0.61 9.92 9.54
C THR A 98 -0.21 8.69 10.37
N TYR A 99 1.09 8.41 10.54
CA TYR A 99 1.56 7.29 11.36
C TYR A 99 1.12 7.36 12.84
N TRP A 100 0.76 8.52 13.37
CA TRP A 100 0.21 8.60 14.74
C TRP A 100 -1.08 7.82 14.92
N PHE A 101 -1.88 7.67 13.86
CA PHE A 101 -3.11 6.88 13.88
C PHE A 101 -2.86 5.37 14.04
N LEU A 102 -1.61 4.92 13.86
CA LEU A 102 -1.23 3.52 14.13
C LEU A 102 -1.24 3.20 15.63
N PHE A 103 -0.83 4.14 16.49
CA PHE A 103 -0.58 3.86 17.91
C PHE A 103 -1.84 3.51 18.72
N PRO A 104 -3.01 4.15 18.52
CA PRO A 104 -4.25 3.68 19.14
C PRO A 104 -4.54 2.20 18.83
N MET A 105 -4.35 1.77 17.59
CA MET A 105 -4.52 0.35 17.19
C MET A 105 -3.47 -0.56 17.82
N LEU A 106 -2.20 -0.14 17.89
CA LEU A 106 -1.13 -0.94 18.54
C LEU A 106 -1.35 -1.08 20.05
N SER A 107 -1.93 -0.07 20.70
CA SER A 107 -2.19 -0.08 22.14
C SER A 107 -3.23 -1.12 22.57
N VAL A 108 -4.02 -1.66 21.64
CA VAL A 108 -4.93 -2.79 21.88
C VAL A 108 -4.18 -4.05 22.33
N GLY A 109 -2.92 -4.22 21.90
CA GLY A 109 -2.10 -5.38 22.23
C GLY A 109 -2.41 -6.62 21.39
N SER A 110 -1.65 -7.69 21.61
CA SER A 110 -1.86 -8.97 20.92
C SER A 110 -3.12 -9.68 21.39
N GLY A 111 -3.76 -10.42 20.48
CA GLY A 111 -4.91 -11.26 20.85
C GLY A 111 -5.57 -11.95 19.65
N ASN A 112 -6.62 -12.71 19.92
CA ASN A 112 -7.37 -13.48 18.91
C ASN A 112 -7.95 -12.61 17.80
N TRP A 113 -8.15 -11.32 18.05
CA TRP A 113 -8.64 -10.37 17.06
C TRP A 113 -7.74 -10.29 15.81
N GLN A 114 -6.43 -10.52 15.94
CA GLN A 114 -5.48 -10.45 14.83
C GLN A 114 -5.76 -11.53 13.78
N ALA A 115 -6.03 -12.76 14.23
CA ALA A 115 -6.40 -13.85 13.33
C ALA A 115 -7.76 -13.60 12.66
N SER A 116 -8.73 -13.07 13.41
CA SER A 116 -10.02 -12.65 12.86
C SER A 116 -9.87 -11.52 11.84
N ALA A 117 -9.00 -10.53 12.10
CA ALA A 117 -8.70 -9.42 11.20
C ALA A 117 -8.18 -9.90 9.84
N VAL A 118 -7.25 -10.86 9.84
CA VAL A 118 -6.75 -11.48 8.59
C VAL A 118 -7.88 -12.20 7.86
N ARG A 119 -8.76 -12.93 8.57
CA ARG A 119 -9.91 -13.61 7.94
C ARG A 119 -10.89 -12.63 7.32
N TYR A 120 -11.25 -11.56 8.02
CA TYR A 120 -12.16 -10.53 7.51
C TYR A 120 -11.55 -9.75 6.35
N PHE A 121 -10.23 -9.56 6.34
CA PHE A 121 -9.50 -9.03 5.18
C PHE A 121 -9.63 -9.96 3.97
N PHE A 122 -9.49 -11.27 4.14
CA PHE A 122 -9.67 -12.24 3.04
C PHE A 122 -11.12 -12.34 2.56
N ILE A 123 -12.09 -12.30 3.47
CA ILE A 123 -13.52 -12.24 3.11
C ILE A 123 -13.78 -11.00 2.26
N GLY A 124 -13.25 -9.84 2.67
CA GLY A 124 -13.34 -8.62 1.89
C GLY A 124 -12.71 -8.72 0.51
N ALA A 125 -11.55 -9.38 0.40
CA ALA A 125 -10.88 -9.63 -0.88
C ALA A 125 -11.71 -10.53 -1.81
N VAL A 126 -12.35 -11.57 -1.28
CA VAL A 126 -13.26 -12.44 -2.05
C VAL A 126 -14.49 -11.65 -2.52
N ILE A 127 -15.12 -10.85 -1.65
CA ILE A 127 -16.25 -9.99 -2.02
C ILE A 127 -15.84 -9.01 -3.13
N ALA A 128 -14.69 -8.34 -2.97
CA ALA A 128 -14.17 -7.42 -3.98
C ALA A 128 -13.89 -8.12 -5.31
N ALA A 129 -13.31 -9.31 -5.29
CA ALA A 129 -13.12 -10.14 -6.48
C ALA A 129 -14.46 -10.47 -7.16
N SER A 130 -15.48 -10.87 -6.39
CA SER A 130 -16.84 -11.10 -6.90
C SER A 130 -17.43 -9.85 -7.56
N LEU A 131 -17.28 -8.67 -6.95
CA LEU A 131 -17.73 -7.41 -7.55
C LEU A 131 -17.01 -7.09 -8.86
N PHE A 132 -15.70 -7.37 -8.95
CA PHE A 132 -14.96 -7.23 -10.20
C PHE A 132 -15.43 -8.20 -11.29
N TYR A 133 -15.75 -9.45 -10.95
CA TYR A 133 -16.34 -10.39 -11.90
C TYR A 133 -17.71 -9.94 -12.38
N LEU A 134 -18.60 -9.53 -11.46
CA LEU A 134 -19.93 -9.03 -11.81
C LEU A 134 -19.86 -7.82 -12.73
N ASN A 135 -18.91 -6.91 -12.50
CA ASN A 135 -18.64 -5.80 -13.41
C ASN A 135 -18.16 -6.29 -14.79
N SER A 136 -17.24 -7.25 -14.83
CA SER A 136 -16.74 -7.84 -16.08
C SER A 136 -17.84 -8.55 -16.88
N PHE A 137 -18.88 -9.05 -16.23
CA PHE A 137 -20.06 -9.63 -16.88
C PHE A 137 -21.15 -8.60 -17.22
N GLY A 138 -20.96 -7.32 -16.89
CA GLY A 138 -21.93 -6.25 -17.14
C GLY A 138 -23.18 -6.31 -16.24
N VAL A 139 -23.13 -7.07 -15.14
CA VAL A 139 -24.27 -7.28 -14.23
C VAL A 139 -24.30 -6.23 -13.10
N LEU A 140 -23.15 -5.62 -12.80
CA LEU A 140 -23.05 -4.68 -11.68
C LEU A 140 -23.68 -3.32 -12.04
N PRO A 141 -24.66 -2.82 -11.27
CA PRO A 141 -25.32 -1.55 -11.60
C PRO A 141 -24.40 -0.36 -11.35
N ASP A 142 -24.51 0.66 -12.20
CA ASP A 142 -23.78 1.93 -12.04
C ASP A 142 -24.44 2.82 -10.96
N ILE A 143 -24.22 2.44 -9.71
CA ILE A 143 -24.62 3.21 -8.54
C ILE A 143 -23.40 3.64 -7.74
N LYS A 144 -23.54 4.73 -6.96
CA LYS A 144 -22.45 5.30 -6.15
C LYS A 144 -21.70 4.24 -5.31
N LEU A 145 -22.42 3.24 -4.77
CA LEU A 145 -21.85 2.15 -3.96
C LEU A 145 -20.79 1.33 -4.70
N PHE A 146 -21.04 1.04 -5.98
CA PHE A 146 -20.17 0.21 -6.81
C PHE A 146 -19.29 1.01 -7.77
N LYS A 147 -19.38 2.34 -7.74
CA LYS A 147 -18.67 3.23 -8.66
C LYS A 147 -17.18 2.91 -8.77
N SER A 148 -16.49 2.61 -7.66
CA SER A 148 -15.05 2.26 -7.67
C SER A 148 -14.72 0.91 -8.32
N TYR A 149 -15.71 0.04 -8.47
CA TYR A 149 -15.61 -1.26 -9.16
C TYR A 149 -16.01 -1.16 -10.63
N VAL A 150 -17.01 -0.33 -10.95
CA VAL A 150 -17.51 -0.09 -12.31
C VAL A 150 -16.57 0.84 -13.09
N LEU A 151 -16.32 2.03 -12.53
CA LEU A 151 -15.44 3.05 -13.10
C LEU A 151 -14.08 2.97 -12.42
N TYR A 152 -13.09 2.47 -13.15
CA TYR A 152 -11.71 2.39 -12.66
C TYR A 152 -11.04 3.76 -12.78
N GLU A 153 -11.40 4.67 -11.88
CA GLU A 153 -10.92 6.05 -11.87
C GLU A 153 -10.63 6.52 -10.44
N GLY A 154 -9.49 7.19 -10.27
CA GLY A 154 -9.06 7.75 -9.00
C GLY A 154 -8.47 6.74 -8.02
N ASN A 155 -8.11 7.28 -6.85
CA ASN A 155 -7.26 6.62 -5.87
C ASN A 155 -7.91 5.38 -5.25
N LYS A 156 -9.24 5.36 -5.10
CA LYS A 156 -9.94 4.22 -4.50
C LYS A 156 -9.87 2.96 -5.37
N SER A 157 -10.02 3.07 -6.69
CA SER A 157 -9.92 1.92 -7.60
C SER A 157 -8.48 1.36 -7.66
N ILE A 158 -7.48 2.24 -7.55
CA ILE A 158 -6.07 1.84 -7.40
C ILE A 158 -5.86 1.10 -6.08
N LEU A 159 -6.37 1.64 -4.97
CA LEU A 159 -6.30 1.01 -3.65
C LEU A 159 -6.91 -0.40 -3.67
N LEU A 160 -8.10 -0.59 -4.27
CA LEU A 160 -8.72 -1.91 -4.36
C LEU A 160 -7.81 -2.95 -5.04
N GLY A 161 -7.13 -2.56 -6.13
CA GLY A 161 -6.13 -3.40 -6.77
C GLY A 161 -4.98 -3.75 -5.81
N LEU A 162 -4.38 -2.74 -5.15
CA LEU A 162 -3.29 -2.96 -4.19
C LEU A 162 -3.71 -3.86 -3.03
N LEU A 163 -4.91 -3.68 -2.49
CA LEU A 163 -5.46 -4.53 -1.42
C LEU A 163 -5.65 -5.97 -1.88
N LEU A 164 -6.14 -6.20 -3.10
CA LEU A 164 -6.23 -7.55 -3.67
C LEU A 164 -4.84 -8.19 -3.87
N ALA A 165 -3.83 -7.42 -4.26
CA ALA A 165 -2.46 -7.92 -4.37
C ALA A 165 -1.86 -8.31 -3.01
N ILE A 166 -2.06 -7.47 -1.98
CA ILE A 166 -1.63 -7.76 -0.60
C ILE A 166 -2.38 -8.99 -0.06
N ALA A 167 -3.70 -9.04 -0.25
CA ALA A 167 -4.53 -10.17 0.14
C ALA A 167 -4.08 -11.46 -0.54
N ALA A 168 -3.88 -11.46 -1.86
CA ALA A 168 -3.39 -12.61 -2.60
C ALA A 168 -2.02 -13.09 -2.08
N GLY A 169 -1.10 -12.17 -1.79
CA GLY A 169 0.18 -12.51 -1.18
C GLY A 169 0.04 -13.17 0.19
N TRP A 170 -0.78 -12.59 1.07
CA TRP A 170 -1.06 -13.15 2.40
C TRP A 170 -1.80 -14.49 2.32
N MET A 171 -2.75 -14.65 1.41
CA MET A 171 -3.47 -15.91 1.16
C MET A 171 -2.54 -17.01 0.64
N LEU A 172 -1.58 -16.66 -0.22
CA LEU A 172 -0.54 -17.58 -0.69
C LEU A 172 0.35 -18.07 0.46
N HIS A 173 0.74 -17.16 1.36
CA HIS A 173 1.48 -17.54 2.58
C HIS A 173 0.65 -18.47 3.47
N GLU A 174 -0.61 -18.11 3.71
CA GLU A 174 -1.56 -18.85 4.54
C GLU A 174 -1.85 -20.26 4.00
N TRP A 175 -2.02 -20.41 2.68
CA TRP A 175 -2.18 -21.70 2.02
C TRP A 175 -0.97 -22.63 2.20
N ARG A 176 0.25 -22.07 2.23
CA ARG A 176 1.47 -22.84 2.46
C ARG A 176 1.65 -23.28 3.91
N VAL A 177 1.28 -22.43 4.86
CA VAL A 177 1.52 -22.67 6.29
C VAL A 177 0.46 -23.58 6.89
N HIS A 178 -0.82 -23.37 6.54
CA HIS A 178 -1.94 -24.09 7.14
C HIS A 178 -2.41 -25.25 6.26
N GLN A 179 -2.44 -26.46 6.82
CA GLN A 179 -2.96 -27.65 6.12
C GLN A 179 -4.50 -27.76 6.17
N ASN A 180 -5.16 -27.02 7.08
CA ASN A 180 -6.60 -27.06 7.23
C ASN A 180 -7.31 -26.38 6.05
N PHE A 181 -8.31 -27.07 5.48
CA PHE A 181 -9.08 -26.61 4.31
C PHE A 181 -8.19 -26.15 3.15
N LYS A 182 -7.09 -26.88 2.90
CA LYS A 182 -6.06 -26.50 1.91
C LYS A 182 -6.61 -26.24 0.52
N LEU A 183 -7.55 -27.08 0.05
CA LEU A 183 -8.21 -26.88 -1.24
C LEU A 183 -9.01 -25.58 -1.26
N LEU A 184 -9.83 -25.32 -0.23
CA LEU A 184 -10.61 -24.09 -0.14
C LEU A 184 -9.70 -22.85 -0.13
N ARG A 185 -8.62 -22.88 0.65
CA ARG A 185 -7.63 -21.78 0.69
C ARG A 185 -7.00 -21.53 -0.68
N PHE A 186 -6.66 -22.60 -1.41
CA PHE A 186 -6.13 -22.51 -2.77
C PHE A 186 -7.17 -21.94 -3.74
N LEU A 187 -8.41 -22.42 -3.70
CA LEU A 187 -9.48 -21.95 -4.58
C LEU A 187 -9.80 -20.47 -4.31
N SER A 188 -9.88 -20.05 -3.05
CA SER A 188 -10.06 -18.63 -2.70
C SER A 188 -8.89 -17.77 -3.19
N PHE A 189 -7.64 -18.25 -3.03
CA PHE A 189 -6.46 -17.57 -3.53
C PHE A 189 -6.50 -17.42 -5.05
N ALA A 190 -6.75 -18.50 -5.79
CA ALA A 190 -6.85 -18.49 -7.24
C ALA A 190 -7.98 -17.57 -7.73
N TYR A 191 -9.14 -17.61 -7.07
CA TYR A 191 -10.28 -16.75 -7.36
C TYR A 191 -9.93 -15.25 -7.25
N VAL A 192 -9.20 -14.87 -6.19
CA VAL A 192 -8.74 -13.49 -5.99
C VAL A 192 -7.67 -13.09 -7.02
N VAL A 193 -6.72 -13.97 -7.31
CA VAL A 193 -5.63 -13.70 -8.29
C VAL A 193 -6.18 -13.52 -9.70
N ILE A 194 -7.14 -14.34 -10.12
CA ILE A 194 -7.76 -14.22 -11.44
C ILE A 194 -8.48 -12.87 -11.57
N ALA A 195 -9.24 -12.45 -10.54
CA ALA A 195 -9.88 -11.13 -10.53
C ALA A 195 -8.85 -10.00 -10.56
N LEU A 196 -7.78 -10.12 -9.75
CA LEU A 196 -6.68 -9.17 -9.72
C LEU A 196 -6.06 -8.98 -11.12
N VAL A 197 -5.70 -10.06 -11.79
CA VAL A 197 -4.94 -10.01 -13.05
C VAL A 197 -5.83 -9.65 -14.24
N LEU A 198 -7.05 -10.18 -14.31
CA LEU A 198 -7.91 -10.05 -15.50
C LEU A 198 -8.94 -8.93 -15.38
N CYS A 199 -9.43 -8.64 -14.17
CA CYS A 199 -10.53 -7.70 -13.96
C CYS A 199 -10.06 -6.37 -13.38
N THR A 200 -9.02 -6.35 -12.54
CA THR A 200 -8.46 -5.07 -12.08
C THR A 200 -7.61 -4.45 -13.18
N LYS A 201 -7.87 -3.18 -13.49
CA LYS A 201 -7.11 -2.44 -14.51
C LYS A 201 -5.80 -1.88 -13.93
N SER A 202 -5.19 -2.51 -12.92
CA SER A 202 -4.03 -1.98 -12.18
C SER A 202 -2.72 -2.67 -12.53
N ARG A 203 -1.83 -1.99 -13.27
CA ARG A 203 -0.45 -2.49 -13.52
C ARG A 203 0.34 -2.63 -12.22
N THR A 204 0.27 -1.61 -11.36
CA THR A 204 0.99 -1.57 -10.08
C THR A 204 0.57 -2.72 -9.16
N ALA A 205 -0.72 -3.06 -9.10
CA ALA A 205 -1.17 -4.16 -8.27
C ALA A 205 -0.68 -5.53 -8.76
N SER A 206 -0.72 -5.79 -10.07
CA SER A 206 -0.20 -7.04 -10.64
C SER A 206 1.31 -7.18 -10.42
N LEU A 207 2.08 -6.11 -10.61
CA LEU A 207 3.52 -6.10 -10.30
C LEU A 207 3.80 -6.29 -8.82
N LEU A 208 2.99 -5.68 -7.94
CA LEU A 208 3.08 -5.87 -6.50
C LEU A 208 2.84 -7.35 -6.14
N PHE A 209 1.82 -7.99 -6.70
CA PHE A 209 1.56 -9.40 -6.45
C PHE A 209 2.73 -10.31 -6.87
N VAL A 210 3.34 -10.04 -8.04
CA VAL A 210 4.54 -10.74 -8.50
C VAL A 210 5.71 -10.53 -7.53
N LEU A 211 5.94 -9.30 -7.07
CA LEU A 211 6.97 -8.97 -6.09
C LEU A 211 6.76 -9.73 -4.77
N LEU A 212 5.53 -9.74 -4.24
CA LEU A 212 5.19 -10.44 -3.00
C LEU A 212 5.32 -11.97 -3.13
N SER A 213 4.96 -12.52 -4.29
CA SER A 213 5.18 -13.93 -4.60
C SER A 213 6.67 -14.25 -4.70
N GLY A 214 7.45 -13.38 -5.34
CA GLY A 214 8.91 -13.46 -5.43
C GLY A 214 9.58 -13.45 -4.06
N LEU A 215 9.10 -12.63 -3.11
CA LEU A 215 9.59 -12.62 -1.73
C LEU A 215 9.41 -13.98 -1.03
N LEU A 216 8.25 -14.64 -1.23
CA LEU A 216 8.00 -15.99 -0.69
C LEU A 216 8.93 -17.03 -1.33
N VAL A 217 9.19 -16.93 -2.62
CA VAL A 217 10.14 -17.82 -3.32
C VAL A 217 11.56 -17.59 -2.82
N PHE A 218 12.01 -16.33 -2.77
CA PHE A 218 13.34 -15.93 -2.31
C PHE A 218 13.63 -16.40 -0.89
N ARG A 219 12.65 -16.32 0.01
CA ARG A 219 12.78 -16.82 1.39
C ARG A 219 13.09 -18.33 1.46
N ASN A 220 12.57 -19.12 0.53
CA ASN A 220 12.80 -20.57 0.49
C ASN A 220 13.91 -20.96 -0.50
N PHE A 221 14.57 -19.97 -1.09
CA PHE A 221 15.62 -20.16 -2.06
C PHE A 221 16.89 -20.62 -1.34
N SER A 222 17.45 -21.75 -1.76
CA SER A 222 18.64 -22.34 -1.13
C SER A 222 19.93 -21.99 -1.88
N PHE A 223 19.86 -21.05 -2.84
CA PHE A 223 20.97 -20.60 -3.68
C PHE A 223 21.75 -21.74 -4.36
N ARG A 224 21.06 -22.85 -4.65
CA ARG A 224 21.67 -23.97 -5.39
C ARG A 224 21.90 -23.56 -6.85
N TRP A 225 22.98 -24.05 -7.46
CA TRP A 225 23.39 -23.66 -8.81
C TRP A 225 22.28 -23.83 -9.87
N TRP A 226 21.47 -24.89 -9.80
CA TRP A 226 20.34 -25.10 -10.72
C TRP A 226 19.23 -24.05 -10.54
N GLN A 227 19.04 -23.53 -9.33
CA GLN A 227 18.10 -22.44 -9.07
C GLN A 227 18.62 -21.12 -9.66
N LEU A 228 19.92 -20.87 -9.57
CA LEU A 228 20.57 -19.72 -10.19
C LEU A 228 20.48 -19.80 -11.72
N LEU A 229 20.69 -20.98 -12.30
CA LEU A 229 20.47 -21.20 -13.73
C LEU A 229 19.01 -20.99 -14.13
N ALA A 230 18.05 -21.43 -13.31
CA ALA A 230 16.63 -21.19 -13.57
C ALA A 230 16.28 -19.70 -13.55
N ILE A 231 16.83 -18.92 -12.60
CA ILE A 231 16.66 -17.46 -12.57
C ILE A 231 17.32 -16.81 -13.80
N GLY A 232 18.56 -17.19 -14.12
CA GLY A 232 19.27 -16.69 -15.29
C GLY A 232 18.51 -16.98 -16.58
N GLY A 233 17.99 -18.20 -16.73
CA GLY A 233 17.13 -18.60 -17.85
C GLY A 233 15.84 -17.78 -17.91
N LEU A 234 15.14 -17.59 -16.78
CA LEU A 234 13.94 -16.76 -16.71
C LEU A 234 14.24 -15.30 -17.11
N PHE A 235 15.38 -14.76 -16.68
CA PHE A 235 15.81 -13.41 -17.01
C PHE A 235 16.12 -13.25 -18.49
N LEU A 236 16.83 -14.21 -19.10
CA LEU A 236 17.09 -14.22 -20.54
C LEU A 236 15.79 -14.33 -21.35
N VAL A 237 14.87 -15.18 -20.92
CA VAL A 237 13.53 -15.30 -21.51
C VAL A 237 12.78 -13.97 -21.41
N ALA A 238 12.80 -13.32 -20.24
CA ALA A 238 12.17 -12.02 -20.06
C ALA A 238 12.77 -10.94 -20.99
N ILE A 239 14.10 -10.85 -21.10
CA ILE A 239 14.77 -9.93 -22.05
C ILE A 239 14.37 -10.24 -23.49
N PHE A 240 14.33 -11.53 -23.87
CA PHE A 240 13.91 -11.93 -25.20
C PHE A 240 12.47 -11.49 -25.49
N PHE A 241 11.53 -11.71 -24.55
CA PHE A 241 10.15 -11.26 -24.71
C PHE A 241 10.03 -9.73 -24.76
N ILE A 242 10.74 -9.00 -23.88
CA ILE A 242 10.73 -7.54 -23.88
C ILE A 242 11.28 -6.98 -25.20
N SER A 243 12.37 -7.55 -25.72
CA SER A 243 12.96 -7.10 -26.99
C SER A 243 12.04 -7.40 -28.18
N ARG A 244 11.34 -8.53 -28.18
CA ARG A 244 10.30 -8.84 -29.18
C ARG A 244 9.11 -7.88 -29.09
N VAL A 245 8.65 -7.57 -27.89
CA VAL A 245 7.56 -6.61 -27.67
C VAL A 245 7.96 -5.20 -28.09
N ALA A 246 9.21 -4.78 -27.84
CA ALA A 246 9.71 -3.47 -28.25
C ALA A 246 9.78 -3.27 -29.78
N GLN A 247 9.74 -4.37 -30.54
CA GLN A 247 9.73 -4.37 -32.01
C GLN A 247 8.30 -4.48 -32.58
N MET A 248 7.29 -4.72 -31.75
CA MET A 248 5.90 -4.74 -32.20
C MET A 248 5.44 -3.32 -32.55
N PRO A 249 4.45 -3.17 -33.45
CA PRO A 249 3.84 -1.87 -33.70
C PRO A 249 3.16 -1.35 -32.43
N ALA A 250 3.26 -0.04 -32.20
CA ALA A 250 2.57 0.60 -31.09
C ALA A 250 1.04 0.41 -31.25
N PRO A 251 0.32 0.05 -30.18
CA PRO A 251 -1.14 -0.07 -30.23
C PRO A 251 -1.80 1.31 -30.42
N VAL A 252 -3.02 1.30 -30.96
CA VAL A 252 -3.77 2.51 -31.36
C VAL A 252 -4.00 3.49 -30.20
N THR A 253 -4.17 2.96 -28.99
CA THR A 253 -4.28 3.72 -27.75
C THR A 253 -3.59 2.96 -26.62
N CYS A 254 -3.08 3.69 -25.62
CA CYS A 254 -2.56 3.11 -24.37
C CYS A 254 -3.52 3.24 -23.19
N LEU A 255 -4.67 3.89 -23.37
CA LEU A 255 -5.67 4.08 -22.35
C LEU A 255 -6.53 2.82 -22.22
N ALA A 256 -6.41 2.14 -21.07
CA ALA A 256 -7.17 0.92 -20.78
C ALA A 256 -8.69 1.13 -20.88
N LYS A 257 -9.17 2.35 -20.56
CA LYS A 257 -10.57 2.74 -20.67
C LYS A 257 -11.01 2.75 -22.14
N GLU A 258 -10.24 3.40 -23.00
CA GLU A 258 -10.55 3.49 -24.43
C GLU A 258 -10.48 2.12 -25.12
N MET A 259 -9.49 1.28 -24.79
CA MET A 259 -9.40 -0.10 -25.27
C MET A 259 -10.69 -0.91 -25.01
N GLN A 260 -11.31 -0.70 -23.85
CA GLN A 260 -12.50 -1.45 -23.46
C GLN A 260 -13.80 -0.78 -23.95
N ASP A 261 -13.93 0.53 -23.77
CA ASP A 261 -15.19 1.24 -24.00
C ASP A 261 -15.39 1.56 -25.50
N VAL A 262 -14.31 1.90 -26.22
CA VAL A 262 -14.35 2.24 -27.64
C VAL A 262 -14.05 1.02 -28.49
N TYR A 263 -12.92 0.36 -28.23
CA TYR A 263 -12.45 -0.77 -29.06
C TYR A 263 -13.02 -2.14 -28.63
N ARG A 264 -13.83 -2.19 -27.57
CA ARG A 264 -14.49 -3.41 -27.06
C ARG A 264 -13.54 -4.60 -26.87
N MET A 265 -12.30 -4.34 -26.49
CA MET A 265 -11.29 -5.37 -26.28
C MET A 265 -11.61 -6.22 -25.03
N ARG A 266 -11.32 -7.51 -25.11
CA ARG A 266 -11.42 -8.43 -23.96
C ARG A 266 -10.31 -8.15 -22.93
N GLY A 267 -10.52 -8.50 -21.66
CA GLY A 267 -9.55 -8.24 -20.58
C GLY A 267 -8.12 -8.75 -20.87
N VAL A 268 -7.99 -9.92 -21.51
CA VAL A 268 -6.69 -10.46 -21.93
C VAL A 268 -6.01 -9.58 -22.99
N GLN A 269 -6.77 -9.07 -23.97
CA GLN A 269 -6.25 -8.18 -25.01
C GLN A 269 -5.81 -6.84 -24.41
N VAL A 270 -6.60 -6.30 -23.47
CA VAL A 270 -6.23 -5.08 -22.72
C VAL A 270 -4.92 -5.30 -21.97
N LEU A 271 -4.76 -6.43 -21.28
CA LEU A 271 -3.53 -6.74 -20.56
C LEU A 271 -2.30 -6.78 -21.49
N ILE A 272 -2.41 -7.46 -22.63
CA ILE A 272 -1.32 -7.57 -23.62
C ILE A 272 -0.97 -6.20 -24.19
N ASN A 273 -1.95 -5.44 -24.68
CA ASN A 273 -1.73 -4.13 -25.30
C ASN A 273 -1.13 -3.13 -24.30
N ARG A 274 -1.51 -3.19 -23.02
CA ARG A 274 -0.88 -2.37 -21.98
C ARG A 274 0.56 -2.77 -21.69
N GLY A 275 0.89 -4.06 -21.80
CA GLY A 275 2.27 -4.54 -21.75
C GLY A 275 3.12 -3.90 -22.85
N ILE A 276 2.62 -3.94 -24.09
CA ILE A 276 3.27 -3.33 -25.26
C ILE A 276 3.46 -1.82 -25.04
N CYS A 277 2.39 -1.10 -24.67
CA CYS A 277 2.47 0.34 -24.35
C CYS A 277 3.55 0.69 -23.33
N THR A 278 3.70 -0.13 -22.28
CA THR A 278 4.69 0.14 -21.22
C THR A 278 6.11 0.09 -21.78
N VAL A 279 6.39 -0.87 -22.66
CA VAL A 279 7.71 -1.00 -23.30
C VAL A 279 7.99 0.17 -24.23
N HIS A 280 7.01 0.57 -25.05
CA HIS A 280 7.14 1.74 -25.93
C HIS A 280 7.34 3.04 -25.11
N GLN A 281 6.54 3.27 -24.07
CA GLN A 281 6.67 4.45 -23.20
C GLN A 281 8.06 4.61 -22.60
N VAL A 282 8.65 3.52 -22.08
CA VAL A 282 9.98 3.56 -21.49
C VAL A 282 11.05 3.82 -22.55
N ARG A 283 10.92 3.20 -23.73
CA ARG A 283 11.84 3.40 -24.86
C ARG A 283 11.79 4.84 -25.37
N ASP A 284 10.60 5.34 -25.66
CA ASP A 284 10.39 6.65 -26.28
C ASP A 284 10.83 7.76 -25.32
N PHE A 285 10.49 7.65 -24.02
CA PHE A 285 10.95 8.60 -23.01
C PHE A 285 12.47 8.65 -22.91
N GLY A 286 13.15 7.50 -22.96
CA GLY A 286 14.61 7.44 -22.93
C GLY A 286 15.29 8.07 -24.14
N GLN A 287 14.59 8.19 -25.27
CA GLN A 287 15.15 8.74 -26.52
C GLN A 287 14.80 10.21 -26.74
N THR A 288 13.53 10.60 -26.54
CA THR A 288 13.02 11.91 -26.93
C THR A 288 12.57 12.76 -25.75
N GLN A 289 12.49 12.17 -24.54
CA GLN A 289 11.80 12.76 -23.38
C GLN A 289 10.35 13.19 -23.67
N GLN A 290 9.77 12.82 -24.80
CA GLN A 290 8.37 13.06 -25.12
C GLN A 290 7.50 12.03 -24.44
N VAL A 291 6.30 12.46 -24.07
CA VAL A 291 5.42 11.70 -23.19
C VAL A 291 4.03 11.63 -23.81
N SER A 292 3.51 10.40 -23.96
CA SER A 292 2.09 10.17 -24.27
C SER A 292 1.22 10.41 -23.03
N GLU A 293 -0.08 10.61 -23.17
CA GLU A 293 -0.98 10.83 -22.03
C GLU A 293 -0.86 9.75 -20.92
N ASP A 294 -0.54 8.50 -21.27
CA ASP A 294 -0.37 7.43 -20.29
C ASP A 294 1.07 7.36 -19.68
N GLY A 295 2.01 8.14 -20.21
CA GLY A 295 3.40 8.27 -19.74
C GLY A 295 3.67 9.46 -18.80
N MET A 296 2.67 10.28 -18.47
CA MET A 296 2.79 11.54 -17.71
C MET A 296 3.61 11.41 -16.40
N ARG A 297 3.66 10.23 -15.79
CA ARG A 297 4.42 9.97 -14.57
C ARG A 297 5.92 10.16 -14.74
N LEU A 298 6.48 9.88 -15.92
CA LEU A 298 7.92 10.06 -16.15
C LEU A 298 8.29 11.55 -16.20
N GLU A 299 7.47 12.37 -16.86
CA GLU A 299 7.59 13.84 -16.84
C GLU A 299 7.45 14.39 -15.41
N LEU A 300 6.45 13.89 -14.68
CA LEU A 300 6.21 14.24 -13.27
C LEU A 300 7.41 13.95 -12.38
N TYR A 301 8.03 12.80 -12.53
CA TYR A 301 9.20 12.40 -11.76
C TYR A 301 10.41 13.23 -12.14
N LEU A 302 10.64 13.47 -13.43
CA LEU A 302 11.75 14.28 -13.92
C LEU A 302 11.66 15.73 -13.43
N ASN A 303 10.50 16.36 -13.61
CA ASN A 303 10.28 17.74 -13.16
C ASN A 303 10.42 17.87 -11.64
N THR A 304 9.82 16.93 -10.88
CA THR A 304 9.93 16.92 -9.41
C THR A 304 11.38 16.68 -8.97
N TRP A 305 12.11 15.77 -9.63
CA TRP A 305 13.54 15.54 -9.36
C TRP A 305 14.38 16.78 -9.59
N GLN A 306 14.17 17.48 -10.70
CA GLN A 306 14.87 18.75 -10.96
C GLN A 306 14.57 19.77 -9.86
N MET A 307 13.31 19.88 -9.44
CA MET A 307 12.96 20.76 -8.32
C MET A 307 13.66 20.32 -7.03
N VAL A 308 13.64 19.03 -6.67
CA VAL A 308 14.38 18.49 -5.51
C VAL A 308 15.86 18.86 -5.55
N SER A 309 16.49 18.82 -6.72
CA SER A 309 17.92 19.15 -6.88
C SER A 309 18.25 20.62 -6.59
N GLU A 310 17.26 21.52 -6.61
CA GLU A 310 17.42 22.95 -6.28
C GLU A 310 17.54 23.17 -4.76
N SER A 311 16.92 22.33 -3.92
CA SER A 311 17.02 22.38 -2.46
C SER A 311 16.97 20.96 -1.84
N PRO A 312 18.06 20.17 -1.96
CA PRO A 312 18.02 18.75 -1.60
C PRO A 312 18.02 18.49 -0.09
N TRP A 313 18.54 19.42 0.72
CA TRP A 313 18.75 19.19 2.16
C TRP A 313 17.52 19.54 2.99
N LEU A 314 16.98 20.74 2.80
CA LEU A 314 15.82 21.25 3.54
C LEU A 314 14.51 21.10 2.76
N GLY A 315 14.58 20.83 1.46
CA GLY A 315 13.40 20.81 0.61
C GLY A 315 12.89 22.22 0.33
N HIS A 316 11.64 22.30 -0.13
CA HIS A 316 10.96 23.53 -0.50
C HIS A 316 9.82 23.88 0.46
N GLY A 317 9.62 23.10 1.51
CA GLY A 317 8.56 23.30 2.48
C GLY A 317 7.26 22.56 2.15
N ILE A 318 6.49 22.29 3.19
CA ILE A 318 5.24 21.53 3.14
C ILE A 318 4.16 22.29 2.36
N GLY A 319 3.49 21.60 1.45
CA GLY A 319 2.43 22.18 0.61
C GLY A 319 2.92 22.95 -0.62
N ASN A 320 4.21 23.26 -0.73
CA ASN A 320 4.74 24.03 -1.86
C ASN A 320 4.89 23.23 -3.16
N TRP A 321 4.70 21.89 -3.13
CA TRP A 321 4.90 21.06 -4.31
C TRP A 321 3.92 21.44 -5.43
N LEU A 322 2.64 21.58 -5.11
CA LEU A 322 1.59 21.85 -6.10
C LEU A 322 1.81 23.18 -6.85
N PRO A 323 1.93 24.35 -6.17
CA PRO A 323 2.11 25.62 -6.87
C PRO A 323 3.40 25.68 -7.67
N MET A 324 4.51 25.15 -7.13
CA MET A 324 5.79 25.14 -7.85
C MET A 324 5.75 24.18 -9.05
N TYR A 325 5.08 23.03 -8.92
CA TYR A 325 4.98 22.05 -10.00
C TYR A 325 4.14 22.59 -11.15
N GLN A 326 2.99 23.21 -10.86
CA GLN A 326 2.12 23.81 -11.89
C GLN A 326 2.87 24.88 -12.69
N GLN A 327 3.68 25.71 -12.04
CA GLN A 327 4.53 26.68 -12.73
C GLN A 327 5.56 25.99 -13.65
N LYS A 328 6.21 24.91 -13.19
CA LYS A 328 7.21 24.16 -13.97
C LYS A 328 6.63 23.31 -15.09
N ALA A 329 5.36 22.90 -14.96
CA ALA A 329 4.65 22.04 -15.90
C ALA A 329 3.70 22.82 -16.83
N LEU A 330 3.71 24.16 -16.80
CA LEU A 330 2.86 24.99 -17.64
C LEU A 330 2.99 24.61 -19.12
N GLY A 331 1.86 24.33 -19.77
CA GLY A 331 1.81 23.91 -21.17
C GLY A 331 2.21 22.45 -21.43
N LYS A 332 2.49 21.67 -20.39
CA LYS A 332 2.77 20.22 -20.50
C LYS A 332 1.54 19.39 -20.16
N ILE A 333 1.54 18.13 -20.58
CA ILE A 333 0.41 17.21 -20.36
C ILE A 333 0.16 16.97 -18.85
N SER A 334 1.23 16.96 -18.04
CA SER A 334 1.13 16.74 -16.58
C SER A 334 0.73 17.96 -15.75
N GLU A 335 0.43 19.12 -16.37
CA GLU A 335 0.13 20.38 -15.67
C GLU A 335 -0.97 20.25 -14.61
N LYS A 336 -1.99 19.43 -14.87
CA LYS A 336 -3.15 19.23 -13.99
C LYS A 336 -2.91 18.24 -12.84
N MET A 337 -1.69 17.71 -12.70
CA MET A 337 -1.37 16.75 -11.64
C MET A 337 -1.31 17.41 -10.28
N THR A 338 -1.90 16.76 -9.28
CA THR A 338 -2.02 17.30 -7.91
C THR A 338 -1.06 16.67 -6.91
N THR A 339 -0.34 15.61 -7.32
CA THR A 339 0.71 14.96 -6.53
C THR A 339 1.80 14.42 -7.46
N PRO A 340 3.03 14.19 -6.97
CA PRO A 340 4.08 13.58 -7.78
C PRO A 340 3.88 12.08 -8.01
N HIS A 341 2.81 11.46 -7.50
CA HIS A 341 2.59 10.00 -7.54
C HIS A 341 3.81 9.18 -7.09
N ASN A 342 4.62 9.74 -6.19
CA ASN A 342 5.80 9.11 -5.65
C ASN A 342 6.09 9.73 -4.26
N ASP A 343 5.86 8.98 -3.19
CA ASP A 343 6.04 9.50 -1.83
C ASP A 343 7.52 9.82 -1.54
N TYR A 344 8.48 9.12 -2.14
CA TYR A 344 9.90 9.42 -1.96
C TYR A 344 10.24 10.80 -2.51
N LEU A 345 9.82 11.08 -3.73
CA LEU A 345 10.03 12.39 -4.36
C LEU A 345 9.27 13.49 -3.62
N LEU A 346 8.06 13.20 -3.14
CA LEU A 346 7.29 14.16 -2.36
C LEU A 346 7.96 14.50 -1.03
N TYR A 347 8.34 13.49 -0.25
CA TYR A 347 8.97 13.68 1.05
C TYR A 347 10.32 14.37 0.89
N TRP A 348 11.10 14.02 -0.13
CA TRP A 348 12.35 14.72 -0.42
C TRP A 348 12.09 16.17 -0.85
N PHE A 349 11.09 16.41 -1.70
CA PHE A 349 10.76 17.75 -2.14
C PHE A 349 10.28 18.64 -0.99
N GLU A 350 9.34 18.20 -0.17
CA GLU A 350 8.72 19.04 0.87
C GLU A 350 9.54 19.11 2.16
N LEU A 351 10.17 18.00 2.58
CA LEU A 351 10.89 17.88 3.86
C LEU A 351 12.41 17.72 3.72
N GLY A 352 12.94 17.73 2.50
CA GLY A 352 14.35 17.53 2.22
C GLY A 352 14.82 16.09 2.48
N LEU A 353 16.15 15.89 2.43
CA LEU A 353 16.78 14.60 2.67
C LEU A 353 16.39 14.03 4.04
N GLY A 354 16.23 14.90 5.05
CA GLY A 354 15.81 14.49 6.40
C GLY A 354 14.46 13.77 6.40
N GLY A 355 13.45 14.32 5.72
CA GLY A 355 12.12 13.68 5.63
C GLY A 355 12.14 12.37 4.84
N LEU A 356 12.91 12.31 3.75
CA LEU A 356 13.11 11.06 2.99
C LEU A 356 13.73 9.97 3.88
N LEU A 357 14.79 10.30 4.62
CA LEU A 357 15.46 9.36 5.53
C LEU A 357 14.56 8.94 6.69
N ALA A 358 13.72 9.83 7.21
CA ALA A 358 12.76 9.50 8.25
C ALA A 358 11.70 8.50 7.75
N LEU A 359 11.17 8.71 6.54
CA LEU A 359 10.24 7.78 5.89
C LEU A 359 10.88 6.40 5.70
N LEU A 360 12.08 6.36 5.11
CA LEU A 360 12.84 5.13 4.94
C LEU A 360 13.14 4.47 6.29
N GLY A 361 13.47 5.24 7.32
CA GLY A 361 13.72 4.76 8.67
C GLY A 361 12.52 4.02 9.27
N ILE A 362 11.30 4.54 9.07
CA ILE A 362 10.07 3.86 9.51
C ILE A 362 9.92 2.50 8.80
N TRP A 363 10.07 2.46 7.48
CA TRP A 363 9.89 1.21 6.70
C TRP A 363 10.99 0.18 6.97
N LEU A 364 12.25 0.62 7.04
CA LEU A 364 13.38 -0.24 7.41
C LEU A 364 13.22 -0.79 8.83
N MET A 365 12.67 0.01 9.76
CA MET A 365 12.36 -0.49 11.10
C MET A 365 11.27 -1.56 11.07
N GLN A 366 10.22 -1.41 10.25
CA GLN A 366 9.22 -2.48 10.08
C GLN A 366 9.85 -3.78 9.55
N LEU A 367 10.76 -3.70 8.57
CA LEU A 367 11.48 -4.88 8.06
C LEU A 367 12.41 -5.50 9.10
N ARG A 368 13.08 -4.67 9.91
CA ARG A 368 13.90 -5.13 11.03
C ARG A 368 13.05 -5.88 12.07
N ILE A 369 11.91 -5.33 12.44
CA ILE A 369 10.94 -5.96 13.34
C ILE A 369 10.48 -7.30 12.75
N ALA A 370 10.08 -7.31 11.48
CA ALA A 370 9.66 -8.52 10.80
C ALA A 370 10.74 -9.61 10.82
N ARG A 371 12.01 -9.23 10.60
CA ARG A 371 13.16 -10.14 10.70
C ARG A 371 13.33 -10.70 12.12
N GLN A 372 13.22 -9.86 13.15
CA GLN A 372 13.31 -10.29 14.55
C GLN A 372 12.18 -11.25 14.93
N MET A 373 10.95 -10.96 14.47
CA MET A 373 9.78 -11.83 14.69
C MET A 373 9.92 -13.22 14.06
N MET A 374 10.85 -13.44 13.12
CA MET A 374 11.02 -14.75 12.47
C MET A 374 11.51 -15.86 13.40
N HIS A 375 12.16 -15.50 14.50
CA HIS A 375 12.83 -16.43 15.42
C HIS A 375 12.07 -16.70 16.71
N GLY A 376 10.86 -16.14 16.89
CA GLY A 376 10.07 -16.29 18.11
C GLY A 376 8.59 -16.62 17.87
N GLU A 377 7.76 -16.36 18.89
CA GLU A 377 6.32 -16.67 18.91
C GLU A 377 5.53 -15.96 17.79
N HIS A 378 6.09 -14.90 17.20
CA HIS A 378 5.44 -14.07 16.20
C HIS A 378 5.77 -14.46 14.75
N ARG A 379 6.40 -15.62 14.54
CA ARG A 379 6.91 -16.07 13.23
C ARG A 379 5.89 -16.07 12.10
N GLN A 380 4.64 -16.41 12.38
CA GLN A 380 3.57 -16.41 11.36
C GLN A 380 3.24 -14.97 10.90
N ARG A 381 3.21 -14.02 11.83
CA ARG A 381 2.94 -12.60 11.55
C ARG A 381 4.12 -11.87 10.90
N ALA A 382 5.34 -12.38 11.10
CA ALA A 382 6.56 -11.83 10.50
C ALA A 382 6.47 -11.72 8.98
N MET A 383 5.94 -12.75 8.30
CA MET A 383 5.82 -12.72 6.84
C MET A 383 4.80 -11.68 6.38
N LEU A 384 3.67 -11.57 7.10
CA LEU A 384 2.62 -10.60 6.78
C LEU A 384 3.16 -9.17 6.87
N LEU A 385 3.94 -8.87 7.92
CA LEU A 385 4.62 -7.59 8.08
C LEU A 385 5.62 -7.34 6.94
N SER A 386 6.52 -8.28 6.65
CA SER A 386 7.49 -8.11 5.55
C SER A 386 6.81 -7.85 4.22
N MET A 387 5.76 -8.61 3.89
CA MET A 387 5.01 -8.44 2.64
C MET A 387 4.31 -7.08 2.59
N LEU A 388 3.69 -6.65 3.68
CA LEU A 388 3.02 -5.35 3.73
C LEU A 388 4.02 -4.20 3.64
N SER A 389 5.12 -4.24 4.40
CA SER A 389 6.15 -3.20 4.38
C SER A 389 6.82 -3.08 3.00
N ILE A 390 7.22 -4.19 2.38
CA ILE A 390 7.76 -4.19 1.00
C ILE A 390 6.69 -3.71 0.02
N GLY A 391 5.44 -4.10 0.22
CA GLY A 391 4.34 -3.66 -0.63
C GLY A 391 4.07 -2.17 -0.55
N MET A 392 4.15 -1.58 0.64
CA MET A 392 4.09 -0.13 0.85
C MET A 392 5.26 0.57 0.16
N MET A 393 6.49 0.10 0.37
CA MET A 393 7.70 0.66 -0.27
C MET A 393 7.58 0.64 -1.80
N PHE A 394 7.08 -0.45 -2.38
CA PHE A 394 6.87 -0.56 -3.82
C PHE A 394 5.74 0.34 -4.33
N ALA A 395 4.60 0.35 -3.63
CA ALA A 395 3.44 1.17 -4.02
C ALA A 395 3.75 2.67 -3.96
N ALA A 396 4.59 3.09 -3.01
CA ALA A 396 5.10 4.45 -2.86
C ALA A 396 5.95 4.95 -4.04
N CYS A 397 6.49 4.07 -4.89
CA CYS A 397 7.19 4.47 -6.12
C CYS A 397 6.24 4.97 -7.21
N PHE A 398 4.95 4.64 -7.10
CA PHE A 398 3.96 4.84 -8.17
C PHE A 398 2.67 5.53 -7.72
N ASN A 399 2.52 5.76 -6.41
CA ASN A 399 1.39 6.43 -5.81
C ASN A 399 1.85 7.22 -4.58
N ALA A 400 1.05 8.20 -4.17
CA ALA A 400 1.26 8.94 -2.94
C ALA A 400 0.50 8.27 -1.79
N ILE A 401 0.96 7.08 -1.37
CA ILE A 401 0.24 6.18 -0.46
C ILE A 401 0.12 6.72 0.97
N LEU A 402 1.02 7.61 1.39
CA LEU A 402 0.98 8.25 2.71
C LEU A 402 0.37 9.65 2.67
N ARG A 403 0.49 10.36 1.54
CA ARG A 403 -0.18 11.67 1.36
C ARG A 403 -1.70 11.50 1.27
N ASP A 404 -2.19 10.49 0.55
CA ASP A 404 -3.62 10.28 0.43
C ASP A 404 -4.14 9.40 1.58
N GLY A 405 -5.04 9.97 2.39
CA GLY A 405 -5.67 9.30 3.53
C GLY A 405 -6.35 7.99 3.15
N VAL A 406 -6.92 7.86 1.94
CA VAL A 406 -7.57 6.62 1.50
C VAL A 406 -6.59 5.45 1.49
N PHE A 407 -5.37 5.65 0.98
CA PHE A 407 -4.32 4.63 1.03
C PHE A 407 -3.71 4.52 2.42
N ALA A 408 -3.37 5.65 3.03
CA ALA A 408 -2.60 5.68 4.25
C ALA A 408 -3.32 4.95 5.39
N PHE A 409 -4.60 5.27 5.62
CA PHE A 409 -5.39 4.60 6.65
C PHE A 409 -5.58 3.11 6.38
N ALA A 410 -5.78 2.70 5.12
CA ALA A 410 -5.87 1.29 4.78
C ALA A 410 -4.58 0.53 5.12
N MET A 411 -3.41 1.11 4.81
CA MET A 411 -2.12 0.52 5.16
C MET A 411 -1.89 0.48 6.67
N LEU A 412 -2.27 1.52 7.41
CA LEU A 412 -2.14 1.55 8.88
C LEU A 412 -3.03 0.52 9.58
N ILE A 413 -4.27 0.34 9.10
CA ILE A 413 -5.18 -0.70 9.60
C ILE A 413 -4.54 -2.09 9.39
N LEU A 414 -3.95 -2.34 8.21
CA LEU A 414 -3.28 -3.60 7.94
C LEU A 414 -1.98 -3.77 8.73
N LEU A 415 -1.23 -2.69 8.97
CA LEU A 415 0.02 -2.70 9.76
C LEU A 415 -0.25 -3.02 11.23
N ALA A 416 -1.39 -2.59 11.78
CA ALA A 416 -1.75 -2.89 13.16
C ALA A 416 -1.84 -4.39 13.43
N ILE A 417 -2.27 -5.19 12.44
CA ILE A 417 -2.48 -6.64 12.57
C ILE A 417 -1.18 -7.36 12.96
N PRO A 418 -0.08 -7.29 12.19
CA PRO A 418 1.15 -7.99 12.58
C PRO A 418 1.90 -7.31 13.73
N LEU A 419 1.79 -5.99 13.90
CA LEU A 419 2.59 -5.22 14.86
C LEU A 419 2.02 -5.17 16.28
N ALA A 420 0.72 -5.38 16.48
CA ALA A 420 0.14 -5.30 17.82
C ALA A 420 0.71 -6.40 18.74
N GLY A 421 1.05 -5.99 19.97
CA GLY A 421 1.71 -6.83 20.97
C GLY A 421 3.22 -7.00 20.77
N VAL A 422 3.82 -6.37 19.76
CA VAL A 422 5.27 -6.41 19.50
C VAL A 422 5.95 -5.25 20.24
N GLY A 423 6.66 -5.56 21.33
CA GLY A 423 7.40 -4.58 22.16
C GLY A 423 8.88 -4.47 21.78
N LYS A 424 9.66 -3.70 22.54
CA LYS A 424 11.12 -3.53 22.35
C LYS A 424 11.95 -4.79 22.58
N ASP A 425 11.47 -5.71 23.41
CA ASP A 425 12.19 -6.92 23.83
C ASP A 425 11.92 -8.12 22.91
N ILE A 426 11.86 -7.92 21.59
CA ILE A 426 11.72 -9.02 20.63
C ILE A 426 13.02 -9.83 20.64
N ARG A 427 13.05 -10.93 21.36
CA ARG A 427 14.05 -11.99 21.21
C ARG A 427 13.39 -13.24 20.67
#